data_AF-A0A965J2A4-F1
#
_entry.id   AF-A0A965J2A4-F1
#
_cell.length_a   1.000
_cell.length_b   1.000
_cell.length_c   1.000
_cell.angle_alpha   90.00
_cell.angle_beta   90.00
_cell.angle_gamma   90.00
#
_symmetry.space_group_name_H-M   'P 1'
#
loop_
_entity.id
_entity.type
_entity.pdbx_description
1 polymer ?
#
loop_
_entity_poly.entity_id
_entity_poly.type
_entity_poly.pdbx_seq_one_letter_code
_entity_poly.pdbx_strand_id
1 'polypeptide(L)' 'MKYRAHTFDQWINEKVEYNRDLCPKFWKEGKMDPIIRAKLLAIADDFWNSLKLEVPIMDIQLTGSIANF' A
#
# COMPACT_ATOMS: atom_id res chain seq x y z
N MET A 1 -4.38 -11.84 27.03
CA MET A 1 -3.53 -11.13 26.04
C MET A 1 -3.38 -9.68 26.48
N LYS A 2 -2.17 -9.22 26.82
CA LYS A 2 -1.91 -7.82 27.15
C LYS A 2 -1.28 -7.16 25.92
N TYR A 3 -1.99 -6.27 25.25
CA TYR A 3 -1.37 -5.40 24.24
C TYR A 3 -0.50 -4.38 25.00
N ARG A 4 0.82 -4.38 24.76
CA ARG A 4 1.70 -3.28 25.19
C ARG A 4 1.56 -2.17 24.16
N ALA A 5 0.97 -1.04 24.55
CA ALA A 5 1.03 0.16 23.73
C ALA A 5 2.48 0.69 23.72
N HIS A 6 2.99 1.00 22.54
CA HIS A 6 4.27 1.71 22.40
C HIS A 6 4.12 3.13 22.95
N THR A 7 5.14 3.63 23.64
CA THR A 7 5.16 5.04 24.07
C THR A 7 5.48 5.94 22.88
N PHE A 8 5.09 7.21 22.96
CA PHE A 8 5.39 8.19 21.92
C PHE A 8 6.90 8.30 21.63
N ASP A 9 7.73 8.23 22.67
CA ASP A 9 9.19 8.23 22.52
C ASP A 9 9.71 7.00 21.78
N GLN A 10 9.08 5.84 21.95
CA GLN A 10 9.44 4.63 21.21
C GLN A 10 9.09 4.75 19.73
N TRP A 11 8.00 5.45 19.40
CA TRP A 11 7.60 5.68 18.01
C TRP A 11 8.53 6.67 17.30
N ILE A 12 8.91 7.79 17.95
CA ILE A 12 9.83 8.77 17.36
C ILE A 12 11.24 8.19 17.15
N ASN A 13 11.68 7.31 18.04
CA ASN A 13 13.00 6.67 17.96
C ASN A 13 12.99 5.34 17.19
N GLU A 14 11.86 4.98 16.58
CA GLU A 14 11.77 3.78 15.74
C GLU A 14 12.64 3.98 14.50
N LYS A 15 13.62 3.09 14.30
CA LYS A 15 14.43 3.10 13.09
C LYS A 15 13.56 2.60 11.93
N VAL A 16 13.14 3.52 11.06
CA VAL A 16 12.50 3.18 9.81
C VAL A 16 13.57 2.66 8.85
N GLU A 17 13.59 1.34 8.65
CA GLU A 17 14.43 0.74 7.62
C GLU A 17 13.77 0.95 6.24
N TYR A 18 14.45 1.73 5.41
CA TYR A 18 14.05 1.91 4.02
C TYR A 18 14.63 0.77 3.18
N ASN A 19 13.74 0.01 2.54
CA ASN A 19 14.14 -0.98 1.55
C ASN A 19 14.71 -0.27 0.33
N ARG A 20 15.84 -0.79 -0.19
CA ARG A 20 16.50 -0.27 -1.40
C ARG A 20 16.01 -0.90 -2.70
N ASP A 21 15.21 -1.96 -2.56
CA ASP A 21 14.73 -2.79 -3.64
C ASP A 21 13.22 -2.92 -3.54
N LEU A 22 12.55 -3.00 -4.69
CA LEU A 22 11.14 -3.31 -4.76
C LEU A 22 10.85 -4.71 -4.18
N CYS A 23 9.74 -4.84 -3.46
CA CYS A 23 9.37 -6.13 -2.86
C CYS A 23 9.15 -7.19 -3.96
N PRO A 24 9.95 -8.28 -4.01
CA PRO A 24 9.90 -9.25 -5.11
C PRO A 24 8.60 -10.07 -5.15
N LYS A 25 7.82 -10.03 -4.07
CA LYS A 25 6.47 -10.64 -4.02
C LYS A 25 5.46 -9.86 -4.86
N PHE A 26 5.70 -8.58 -5.09
CA PHE A 26 4.79 -7.68 -5.80
C PHE A 26 5.38 -7.25 -7.14
N TRP A 27 6.70 -7.15 -7.22
CA TRP A 27 7.43 -6.60 -8.35
C TRP A 27 8.41 -7.63 -8.92
N LYS A 28 8.42 -7.77 -10.24
CA LYS A 28 9.39 -8.58 -10.98
C LYS A 28 9.91 -7.75 -12.15
N GLU A 29 11.23 -7.59 -12.23
CA GLU A 29 11.89 -6.80 -13.29
C GLU A 29 11.34 -5.37 -13.39
N GLY A 30 11.08 -4.73 -12.24
CA GLY A 30 10.53 -3.36 -12.17
C GLY A 30 9.06 -3.24 -12.56
N LYS A 31 8.37 -4.36 -12.83
CA LYS A 31 6.94 -4.39 -13.16
C LYS A 31 6.16 -5.11 -12.07
N MET A 32 4.99 -4.59 -11.73
CA MET A 32 4.10 -5.27 -10.81
C MET A 32 3.56 -6.56 -11.43
N ASP A 33 3.47 -7.61 -10.63
CA ASP A 33 2.80 -8.85 -11.03
C ASP A 33 1.36 -8.55 -11.51
N PRO A 34 0.96 -9.02 -12.70
CA PRO A 34 -0.33 -8.67 -13.29
C PRO A 34 -1.53 -9.20 -12.49
N ILE A 35 -1.38 -10.34 -11.81
CA ILE A 35 -2.44 -10.93 -10.98
C ILE A 35 -2.64 -10.07 -9.72
N ILE A 36 -1.54 -9.64 -9.11
CA ILE A 36 -1.59 -8.74 -7.95
C ILE A 36 -2.19 -7.39 -8.34
N ARG A 37 -1.74 -6.80 -9.45
CA ARG A 37 -2.29 -5.54 -9.98
C ARG A 37 -3.79 -5.64 -10.21
N ALA A 38 -4.27 -6.72 -10.83
CA ALA A 38 -5.70 -6.92 -11.09
C ALA A 38 -6.51 -6.98 -9.78
N LYS A 39 -5.99 -7.66 -8.75
CA LYS A 39 -6.65 -7.72 -7.43
C LYS A 39 -6.70 -6.36 -6.73
N LEU A 40 -5.63 -5.58 -6.79
CA LEU A 40 -5.59 -4.23 -6.21
C LEU A 40 -6.59 -3.29 -6.89
N LEU A 41 -6.70 -3.35 -8.23
CA LEU A 41 -7.69 -2.59 -8.98
C LEU A 41 -9.12 -3.02 -8.63
N ALA A 42 -9.40 -4.31 -8.52
CA ALA A 42 -10.71 -4.79 -8.09
C ALA A 42 -11.11 -4.23 -6.70
N ILE A 43 -10.17 -4.19 -5.75
CA ILE A 43 -10.42 -3.59 -4.43
C ILE A 43 -10.70 -2.09 -4.54
N ALA A 44 -9.94 -1.37 -5.38
CA ALA A 44 -10.16 0.06 -5.60
C ALA A 44 -11.52 0.34 -6.25
N ASP A 45 -11.91 -0.46 -7.24
CA ASP A 45 -13.20 -0.39 -7.91
C ASP A 45 -14.35 -0.69 -6.94
N ASP A 46 -14.25 -1.77 -6.16
CA ASP A 46 -15.25 -2.14 -5.15
C ASP A 46 -15.43 -1.03 -4.11
N PHE A 47 -14.32 -0.45 -3.62
CA PHE A 47 -14.35 0.67 -2.70
C PHE A 47 -15.03 1.89 -3.33
N TRP A 48 -14.61 2.28 -4.55
CA TRP A 48 -15.19 3.44 -5.24
C TRP A 48 -16.69 3.28 -5.48
N ASN A 49 -17.11 2.12 -5.99
CA ASN A 49 -18.51 1.81 -6.26
C ASN A 49 -19.37 1.82 -4.99
N SER A 50 -18.79 1.53 -3.81
CA SER A 50 -19.48 1.60 -2.53
C SER A 50 -19.85 3.02 -2.10
N LEU A 51 -19.10 4.04 -2.57
CA LEU A 51 -19.30 5.44 -2.19
C LEU A 51 -20.52 6.09 -2.85
N LYS A 52 -21.06 5.48 -3.93
CA LYS A 52 -22.22 6.00 -4.68
C LYS A 52 -22.05 7.46 -5.14
N LEU A 53 -20.83 7.83 -5.54
CA LEU A 53 -20.49 9.16 -6.04
C LEU A 53 -20.54 9.17 -7.57
N GLU A 54 -21.13 10.21 -8.15
CA GLU A 54 -21.22 10.42 -9.59
C GLU A 54 -20.14 11.40 -10.07
N VAL A 55 -18.89 11.11 -9.75
CA VAL A 55 -17.73 11.89 -10.22
C VAL A 55 -16.74 10.97 -10.93
N PRO A 56 -16.03 11.46 -11.96
CA PRO A 56 -15.08 10.62 -12.68
C PRO A 56 -13.82 10.36 -11.84
N ILE A 57 -13.31 9.13 -11.88
CA ILE A 57 -11.98 8.80 -11.35
C ILE A 57 -10.94 9.37 -12.31
N MET A 58 -10.04 10.21 -11.81
CA MET A 58 -8.95 10.77 -12.61
C MET A 58 -7.74 9.83 -12.69
N ASP A 59 -7.37 9.21 -11.56
CA ASP A 59 -6.20 8.34 -11.45
C ASP A 59 -6.31 7.42 -10.21
N ILE A 60 -5.54 6.33 -10.20
CA ILE A 60 -5.39 5.40 -9.07
C ILE A 60 -3.91 5.25 -8.76
N GLN A 61 -3.50 5.72 -7.58
CA GLN A 61 -2.10 5.70 -7.16
C GLN A 61 -1.86 4.66 -6.06
N LEU A 62 -0.82 3.85 -6.23
CA LEU A 62 -0.32 2.97 -5.17
C LEU A 62 0.75 3.70 -4.37
N THR A 63 0.51 3.90 -3.08
CA THR A 63 1.40 4.65 -2.18
C THR A 63 1.95 3.79 -1.05
N GLY A 64 2.90 4.34 -0.30
CA GLY A 64 3.47 3.71 0.90
C GLY A 64 4.67 2.81 0.60
N SER A 65 5.13 2.09 1.62
CA SER A 65 6.39 1.34 1.58
C SER A 65 6.43 0.22 0.53
N ILE A 66 5.27 -0.26 0.07
CA ILE A 66 5.18 -1.30 -0.97
C ILE A 66 5.46 -0.77 -2.39
N ALA A 67 5.31 0.53 -2.58
CA ALA A 67 5.61 1.26 -3.81
C ALA A 67 6.94 2.03 -3.72
N ASN A 68 7.64 1.92 -2.60
CA ASN A 68 8.90 2.60 -2.36
C ASN A 68 10.09 1.67 -2.64
N PHE A 69 11.16 2.24 -3.20
CA PHE A 69 12.48 1.63 -3.38
C PHE A 69 13.55 2.51 -2.74
#